data_AF-A0A150H2B1-F1
#
_entry.id   AF-A0A150H2B1-F1
#
_cell.length_a   1.000
_cell.length_b   1.000
_cell.length_c   1.000
_cell.angle_alpha   90.00
_cell.angle_beta   90.00
_cell.angle_gamma   90.00
#
_symmetry.space_group_name_H-M   'P 1'
#
loop_
_entity.id
_entity.type
_entity.pdbx_description
1 polymer ?
#
loop_
_entity_poly.entity_id
_entity_poly.type
_entity_poly.pdbx_seq_one_letter_code
_entity_poly.pdbx_strand_id
1 'polypeptide(L)'
;MHRPQSPESCVAVDVFSPDSAHVLAPLDQGLHEAVLANIDPAVRKALFGGLLSNAWIMAASVGWIFTTATALSRKNPLGWAAVALGWAVWALGVGPIEHDPALMDVLKTSFARVRPSPIHRTASFPSGHTAADVFTVGALLFVLLPAVYGAAQRPGGEGSDAGSGRSGGGDGGGSEAEGSGASGLFGAVYSAQYSWSLWALSAATTIVGRVGVDAHWLSDTLAGGALSMALVGGLAAATQRLAAAGAPSSSSVAAVAGEPSERRD
;
A
#
# COMPACT_ATOMS: atom_id res chain seq x y z
N MET A 1 30.19 -36.01 4.95
CA MET A 1 30.46 -34.63 4.48
C MET A 1 29.91 -34.47 3.08
N HIS A 2 28.67 -33.98 2.94
CA HIS A 2 28.13 -33.60 1.64
C HIS A 2 28.78 -32.29 1.20
N ARG A 3 29.49 -32.29 0.08
CA ARG A 3 29.77 -31.05 -0.65
C ARG A 3 28.41 -30.48 -1.07
N PRO A 4 28.05 -29.23 -0.70
CA PRO A 4 26.92 -28.57 -1.32
C PRO A 4 27.18 -28.57 -2.83
N GLN A 5 26.21 -29.09 -3.59
CA GLN A 5 26.24 -28.99 -5.04
C GLN A 5 26.41 -27.50 -5.38
N SER A 6 27.37 -27.19 -6.25
CA SER A 6 27.51 -25.86 -6.82
C SER A 6 26.14 -25.44 -7.33
N PRO A 7 25.61 -24.27 -6.92
CA PRO A 7 24.31 -23.82 -7.40
C PRO A 7 24.35 -23.89 -8.93
N GLU A 8 23.41 -24.65 -9.49
CA GLU A 8 23.20 -24.70 -10.93
C GLU A 8 23.22 -23.26 -11.42
N SER A 9 24.06 -22.98 -12.41
CA SER A 9 24.21 -21.64 -12.96
C SER A 9 22.84 -21.19 -13.43
N CYS A 10 22.18 -20.36 -12.63
CA CYS A 10 20.93 -19.74 -13.01
C CYS A 10 21.24 -18.96 -14.28
N VAL A 11 20.73 -19.45 -15.42
CA VAL A 11 20.93 -18.82 -16.71
C VAL A 11 20.21 -17.48 -16.59
N ALA A 12 20.97 -16.42 -16.36
CA ALA A 12 20.44 -15.07 -16.36
C ALA A 12 19.78 -14.86 -17.72
N VAL A 13 18.46 -14.69 -17.72
CA VAL A 13 17.73 -14.40 -18.96
C VAL A 13 18.17 -13.03 -19.41
N ASP A 14 18.92 -12.97 -20.51
CA ASP A 14 19.25 -11.72 -21.16
C ASP A 14 17.98 -11.16 -21.81
N VAL A 15 17.26 -10.33 -21.06
CA VAL A 15 16.04 -9.66 -21.50
C VAL A 15 16.29 -8.63 -22.59
N PHE A 16 17.55 -8.38 -22.96
CA PHE A 16 17.95 -7.55 -24.09
C PHE A 16 18.42 -8.36 -25.30
N SER A 17 18.28 -9.69 -25.26
CA SER A 17 18.42 -10.53 -26.46
C SER A 17 17.49 -10.01 -27.58
N PRO A 18 17.92 -10.01 -28.86
CA PRO A 18 17.07 -9.66 -29.99
C PRO A 18 15.75 -10.44 -30.06
N ASP A 19 15.72 -11.65 -29.48
CA ASP A 19 14.54 -12.52 -29.42
C ASP A 19 13.64 -12.24 -28.20
N SER A 20 13.99 -11.26 -27.36
CA SER A 20 13.23 -10.91 -26.17
C SER A 20 11.92 -10.20 -26.51
N ALA A 21 10.81 -10.65 -25.93
CA ALA A 21 9.51 -9.98 -26.02
C ALA A 21 9.41 -8.73 -25.12
N HIS A 22 10.54 -8.21 -24.62
CA HIS A 22 10.58 -7.08 -23.70
C HIS A 22 10.34 -5.74 -24.44
N VAL A 23 9.06 -5.38 -24.56
CA VAL A 23 8.60 -4.17 -25.28
C VAL A 23 9.19 -2.87 -24.73
N LEU A 24 9.56 -2.83 -23.43
CA LEU A 24 10.13 -1.65 -22.78
C LEU A 24 11.67 -1.57 -22.88
N ALA A 25 12.34 -2.50 -23.56
CA ALA A 25 13.80 -2.53 -23.65
C ALA A 25 14.43 -1.22 -24.15
N PRO A 26 13.93 -0.56 -25.21
CA PRO A 26 14.53 0.70 -25.67
C PRO A 26 14.39 1.84 -24.65
N LEU A 27 13.28 1.87 -23.90
CA LEU A 27 13.04 2.88 -22.88
C LEU A 27 13.93 2.64 -21.65
N ASP A 28 14.08 1.38 -21.23
CA ASP A 28 14.99 0.99 -20.15
C ASP A 28 16.44 1.40 -20.45
N GLN A 29 16.91 1.09 -21.67
CA GLN A 29 18.28 1.45 -22.11
C GLN A 29 18.46 2.97 -22.21
N GLY A 30 17.53 3.68 -22.86
CA GLY A 30 17.62 5.13 -23.02
C GLY A 30 17.60 5.88 -21.68
N LEU A 31 16.81 5.42 -20.71
CA LEU A 31 16.79 6.00 -19.36
C LEU A 31 18.09 5.73 -18.60
N HIS A 32 18.63 4.51 -18.68
CA HIS A 32 19.91 4.17 -18.08
C HIS A 32 21.02 5.08 -18.63
N GLU A 33 21.15 5.19 -19.95
CA GLU A 33 22.13 6.06 -20.60
C GLU A 33 21.95 7.53 -20.20
N ALA A 34 20.71 8.03 -20.18
CA ALA A 34 20.41 9.40 -19.77
C ALA A 34 20.80 9.66 -18.31
N VAL A 35 20.55 8.71 -17.39
CA VAL A 35 20.93 8.81 -15.98
C VAL A 35 22.44 8.82 -15.81
N LEU A 36 23.17 7.95 -16.53
CA LEU A 36 24.64 7.91 -16.50
C LEU A 36 25.26 9.19 -17.06
N ALA A 37 24.69 9.74 -18.14
CA ALA A 37 25.25 10.89 -18.83
C ALA A 37 24.98 12.23 -18.13
N ASN A 38 23.86 12.37 -17.42
CA ASN A 38 23.37 13.69 -16.98
C ASN A 38 23.33 13.88 -15.45
N ILE A 39 23.49 12.83 -14.65
CA ILE A 39 23.32 12.93 -13.19
C ILE A 39 24.60 12.54 -12.46
N ASP A 40 25.13 13.48 -11.69
CA ASP A 40 26.32 13.27 -10.86
C ASP A 40 26.15 12.05 -9.91
N PRO A 41 27.17 11.17 -9.79
CA PRO A 41 27.11 9.99 -8.92
C PRO A 41 26.75 10.28 -7.45
N ALA A 42 27.22 11.38 -6.87
CA ALA A 42 26.89 11.73 -5.49
C ALA A 42 25.41 12.15 -5.36
N VAL A 43 24.90 12.91 -6.34
CA VAL A 43 23.47 13.28 -6.41
C VAL A 43 22.59 12.04 -6.57
N ARG A 44 22.96 11.11 -7.47
CA ARG A 44 22.26 9.82 -7.64
C ARG A 44 22.11 9.07 -6.34
N LYS A 45 23.22 8.92 -5.60
CA LYS A 45 23.21 8.19 -4.33
C LYS A 45 22.38 8.91 -3.26
N ALA A 46 22.59 10.21 -3.06
CA ALA A 46 21.97 10.95 -1.96
C ALA A 46 20.48 11.22 -2.19
N LEU A 47 20.12 11.79 -3.33
CA LEU A 47 18.74 12.20 -3.62
C LEU A 47 17.89 11.00 -4.03
N PHE A 48 18.33 10.25 -5.03
CA PHE A 48 17.51 9.19 -5.62
C PHE A 48 17.55 7.91 -4.76
N GLY A 49 18.74 7.48 -4.34
CA GLY A 49 18.93 6.30 -3.49
C GLY A 49 18.49 6.51 -2.04
N GLY A 50 18.71 7.71 -1.50
CA GLY A 50 18.37 8.07 -0.13
C GLY A 50 16.95 8.60 0.01
N LEU A 51 16.73 9.85 -0.38
CA LEU A 51 15.49 10.57 -0.08
C LEU A 51 14.28 10.02 -0.85
N LEU A 52 14.32 10.04 -2.19
CA LEU A 52 13.17 9.71 -3.02
C LEU A 52 12.74 8.24 -2.90
N SER A 53 13.70 7.32 -2.74
CA SER A 53 13.39 5.90 -2.62
C SER A 53 12.79 5.51 -1.26
N ASN A 54 13.12 6.23 -0.17
CA ASN A 54 12.81 5.77 1.20
C ASN A 54 11.80 6.66 1.95
N ALA A 55 11.64 7.93 1.57
CA ALA A 55 10.82 8.88 2.34
C ALA A 55 9.37 8.42 2.52
N TRP A 56 8.75 7.92 1.44
CA TRP A 56 7.37 7.44 1.48
C TRP A 56 7.19 6.16 2.29
N ILE A 57 8.12 5.20 2.17
CA ILE A 57 8.11 3.97 2.96
C ILE A 57 8.25 4.30 4.46
N MET A 58 9.14 5.22 4.83
CA MET A 58 9.28 5.67 6.22
C MET A 58 8.01 6.35 6.72
N ALA A 59 7.46 7.30 5.96
CA ALA A 59 6.23 8.00 6.32
C ALA A 59 5.04 7.04 6.46
N ALA A 60 4.88 6.10 5.51
CA ALA A 60 3.84 5.09 5.55
C ALA A 60 4.04 4.12 6.72
N SER A 61 5.26 3.70 7.02
CA SER A 61 5.57 2.84 8.17
C SER A 61 5.17 3.49 9.50
N VAL A 62 5.44 4.80 9.65
CA VAL A 62 4.95 5.57 10.80
C VAL A 62 3.41 5.56 10.84
N GLY A 63 2.75 5.77 9.71
CA GLY A 63 1.30 5.66 9.59
C GLY A 63 0.77 4.27 9.99
N TRP A 64 1.43 3.20 9.55
CA TRP A 64 1.11 1.82 9.90
C TRP A 64 1.21 1.55 11.40
N ILE A 65 2.24 2.06 12.06
CA ILE A 65 2.41 1.97 13.51
C ILE A 65 1.24 2.66 14.22
N PHE A 66 0.86 3.87 13.80
CA PHE A 66 -0.27 4.58 14.38
C PHE A 66 -1.62 3.89 14.13
N THR A 67 -1.88 3.39 12.91
CA THR A 67 -3.09 2.60 12.62
C THR A 67 -3.13 1.34 13.45
N THR A 68 -1.99 0.66 13.61
CA THR A 68 -1.88 -0.56 14.42
C THR A 68 -2.25 -0.23 15.87
N ALA A 69 -1.55 0.73 16.49
CA ALA A 69 -1.80 1.15 17.87
C ALA A 69 -3.25 1.58 18.11
N THR A 70 -3.87 2.25 17.13
CA THR A 70 -5.26 2.67 17.22
C THR A 70 -6.23 1.50 17.10
N ALA A 71 -5.98 0.56 16.18
CA ALA A 71 -6.75 -0.68 16.08
C ALA A 71 -6.72 -1.41 17.42
N LEU A 72 -5.54 -1.47 18.06
CA LEU A 72 -5.41 -2.10 19.37
C LEU A 72 -6.24 -1.43 20.45
N SER A 73 -6.16 -0.11 20.52
CA SER A 73 -6.83 0.70 21.53
C SER A 73 -8.35 0.71 21.41
N ARG A 74 -8.90 0.68 20.18
CA ARG A 74 -10.34 0.82 19.94
C ARG A 74 -11.15 -0.49 20.05
N LYS A 75 -10.48 -1.63 20.27
CA LYS A 75 -11.12 -2.96 20.25
C LYS A 75 -11.99 -3.17 18.99
N ASN A 76 -11.56 -2.64 17.84
CA ASN A 76 -12.26 -2.77 16.56
C ASN A 76 -11.79 -4.08 15.87
N PRO A 77 -12.57 -5.18 15.91
CA PRO A 77 -12.12 -6.47 15.41
C PRO A 77 -11.78 -6.45 13.91
N LEU A 78 -12.49 -5.64 13.12
CA LEU A 78 -12.18 -5.45 11.71
C LEU A 78 -10.83 -4.74 11.53
N GLY A 79 -10.61 -3.66 12.27
CA GLY A 79 -9.34 -2.93 12.26
C GLY A 79 -8.15 -3.83 12.64
N TRP A 80 -8.31 -4.66 13.67
CA TRP A 80 -7.31 -5.66 14.07
C TRP A 80 -7.02 -6.66 12.94
N ALA A 81 -8.06 -7.25 12.36
CA ALA A 81 -7.89 -8.25 11.31
C ALA A 81 -7.26 -7.65 10.05
N ALA A 82 -7.66 -6.45 9.65
CA ALA A 82 -7.09 -5.73 8.51
C ALA A 82 -5.60 -5.42 8.72
N VAL A 83 -5.23 -4.92 9.91
CA VAL A 83 -3.82 -4.65 10.26
C VAL A 83 -2.99 -5.93 10.30
N ALA A 84 -3.49 -6.98 10.95
CA ALA A 84 -2.78 -8.26 11.03
C ALA A 84 -2.55 -8.88 9.65
N LEU A 85 -3.59 -8.86 8.79
CA LEU A 85 -3.48 -9.33 7.41
C LEU A 85 -2.53 -8.46 6.59
N GLY A 86 -2.59 -7.14 6.76
CA GLY A 86 -1.64 -6.21 6.15
C GLY A 86 -0.19 -6.54 6.49
N TRP A 87 0.12 -6.72 7.78
CA TRP A 87 1.47 -7.07 8.22
C TRP A 87 1.93 -8.43 7.68
N ALA A 88 1.03 -9.41 7.61
CA ALA A 88 1.34 -10.72 7.04
C ALA A 88 1.67 -10.63 5.54
N VAL A 89 0.85 -9.91 4.77
CA VAL A 89 1.10 -9.70 3.33
C VAL A 89 2.38 -8.90 3.12
N TRP A 90 2.66 -7.90 3.95
CA TRP A 90 3.91 -7.15 3.88
C TRP A 90 5.13 -8.06 4.12
N ALA A 91 5.16 -8.77 5.24
CA ALA A 91 6.31 -9.57 5.69
C ALA A 91 6.61 -10.78 4.79
N LEU A 92 5.57 -11.36 4.17
CA LEU A 92 5.71 -12.50 3.26
C LEU A 92 5.83 -12.08 1.79
N GLY A 93 5.35 -10.88 1.47
CA GLY A 93 5.14 -10.41 0.11
C GLY A 93 6.23 -9.46 -0.38
N VAL A 94 6.42 -8.33 0.29
CA VAL A 94 7.13 -7.17 -0.29
C VAL A 94 8.10 -6.44 0.65
N GLY A 95 8.07 -6.71 1.96
CA GLY A 95 9.03 -6.17 2.92
C GLY A 95 9.51 -7.21 3.94
N PRO A 96 10.49 -6.89 4.80
CA PRO A 96 11.31 -5.67 4.82
C PRO A 96 12.19 -5.54 3.56
N ILE A 97 12.80 -4.38 3.33
CA ILE A 97 13.48 -4.08 2.06
C ILE A 97 14.95 -4.56 2.07
N GLU A 98 15.50 -4.72 3.27
CA GLU A 98 16.87 -5.18 3.52
C GLU A 98 17.08 -6.65 3.10
N HIS A 99 16.01 -7.44 3.12
CA HIS A 99 16.01 -8.86 2.76
C HIS A 99 14.83 -9.15 1.86
N ASP A 100 15.03 -9.95 0.80
CA ASP A 100 13.92 -10.30 -0.08
C ASP A 100 12.95 -11.25 0.66
N PRO A 101 11.67 -10.87 0.87
CA PRO A 101 10.68 -11.77 1.44
C PRO A 101 10.35 -12.90 0.47
N ALA A 102 9.68 -13.95 0.97
CA ALA A 102 9.46 -15.19 0.23
C ALA A 102 8.93 -14.99 -1.20
N LEU A 103 7.93 -14.12 -1.40
CA LEU A 103 7.39 -13.84 -2.73
C LEU A 103 8.43 -13.13 -3.63
N MET A 104 9.11 -12.10 -3.11
CA MET A 104 10.14 -11.39 -3.88
C MET A 104 11.33 -12.28 -4.21
N ASP A 105 11.77 -13.12 -3.28
CA ASP A 105 12.88 -14.06 -3.48
C ASP A 105 12.55 -15.07 -4.57
N VAL A 106 11.35 -15.68 -4.51
CA VAL A 106 10.87 -16.58 -5.57
C VAL A 106 10.83 -15.89 -6.93
N LEU A 107 10.31 -14.67 -7.01
CA LEU A 107 10.26 -13.93 -8.27
C LEU A 107 11.67 -13.59 -8.77
N LYS A 108 12.54 -13.07 -7.90
CA LYS A 108 13.91 -12.69 -8.24
C LYS A 108 14.76 -13.86 -8.69
N THR A 109 14.65 -14.99 -8.02
CA THR A 109 15.36 -16.23 -8.41
C THR A 109 14.80 -16.82 -9.70
N SER A 110 13.48 -16.74 -9.91
CA SER A 110 12.84 -17.25 -11.14
C SER A 110 13.19 -16.45 -12.38
N PHE A 111 13.24 -15.11 -12.28
CA PHE A 111 13.55 -14.25 -13.42
C PHE A 111 15.05 -13.99 -13.58
N ALA A 112 15.81 -13.98 -12.47
CA ALA A 112 17.26 -13.78 -12.43
C ALA A 112 17.77 -12.61 -13.26
N ARG A 113 16.95 -11.55 -13.39
CA ARG A 113 17.25 -10.42 -14.27
C ARG A 113 18.46 -9.65 -13.74
N VAL A 114 19.37 -9.32 -14.65
CA VAL A 114 20.57 -8.53 -14.36
C VAL A 114 20.22 -7.06 -14.10
N ARG A 115 20.94 -6.42 -13.18
CA ARG A 115 20.80 -4.99 -12.85
C ARG A 115 21.47 -4.09 -13.90
N PRO A 116 21.01 -2.85 -14.06
CA PRO A 116 21.71 -1.86 -14.89
C PRO A 116 23.10 -1.52 -14.35
N SER A 117 23.25 -1.42 -13.02
CA SER A 117 24.54 -1.18 -12.36
C SER A 117 24.90 -2.27 -11.34
N PRO A 118 26.21 -2.47 -11.06
CA PRO A 118 26.69 -3.46 -10.09
C PRO A 118 26.58 -2.97 -8.63
N ILE A 119 25.78 -1.94 -8.35
CA ILE A 119 25.65 -1.35 -6.99
C ILE A 119 25.04 -2.38 -6.01
N HIS A 120 24.23 -3.31 -6.49
CA HIS A 120 23.60 -4.36 -5.69
C HIS A 120 23.89 -5.75 -6.30
N ARG A 121 23.90 -6.79 -5.45
CA ARG A 121 24.25 -8.16 -5.84
C ARG A 121 23.06 -9.10 -6.07
N THR A 122 21.84 -8.66 -5.79
CA THR A 122 20.61 -9.45 -6.01
C THR A 122 20.02 -9.20 -7.40
N ALA A 123 19.11 -10.05 -7.88
CA ALA A 123 18.43 -9.82 -9.15
C ALA A 123 17.61 -8.50 -9.13
N SER A 124 17.44 -7.90 -10.31
CA SER A 124 16.78 -6.61 -10.51
C SER A 124 15.25 -6.71 -10.54
N PHE A 125 14.70 -7.82 -11.04
CA PHE A 125 13.27 -7.97 -11.27
C PHE A 125 12.57 -8.82 -10.20
N PRO A 126 11.39 -8.40 -9.67
CA PRO A 126 10.86 -7.05 -9.73
C PRO A 126 11.55 -6.12 -8.71
N SER A 127 11.29 -4.82 -8.79
CA SER A 127 11.85 -3.86 -7.82
C SER A 127 11.19 -4.00 -6.45
N GLY A 128 11.92 -4.53 -5.47
CA GLY A 128 11.44 -4.68 -4.09
C GLY A 128 11.12 -3.36 -3.40
N HIS A 129 11.89 -2.30 -3.64
CA HIS A 129 11.60 -0.97 -3.05
C HIS A 129 10.30 -0.39 -3.60
N THR A 130 10.09 -0.44 -4.93
CA THR A 130 8.84 0.05 -5.52
C THR A 130 7.65 -0.79 -5.08
N ALA A 131 7.82 -2.11 -5.00
CA ALA A 131 6.78 -3.00 -4.47
C ALA A 131 6.44 -2.65 -3.01
N ALA A 132 7.45 -2.50 -2.15
CA ALA A 132 7.27 -2.12 -0.76
C ALA A 132 6.56 -0.76 -0.62
N ASP A 133 6.98 0.27 -1.36
CA ASP A 133 6.34 1.60 -1.31
C ASP A 133 4.87 1.53 -1.70
N VAL A 134 4.60 1.02 -2.91
CA VAL A 134 3.23 0.98 -3.47
C VAL A 134 2.31 0.17 -2.57
N PHE A 135 2.79 -0.94 -1.98
CA PHE A 135 1.99 -1.71 -1.05
C PHE A 135 1.78 -0.96 0.27
N THR A 136 2.84 -0.44 0.90
CA THR A 136 2.76 0.14 2.25
C THR A 136 1.92 1.41 2.23
N VAL A 137 2.10 2.27 1.23
CA VAL A 137 1.29 3.49 1.03
C VAL A 137 -0.15 3.11 0.63
N GLY A 138 -0.32 2.21 -0.34
CA GLY A 138 -1.64 1.81 -0.82
C GLY A 138 -2.50 1.14 0.25
N ALA A 139 -1.93 0.18 0.97
CA ALA A 139 -2.62 -0.48 2.08
C ALA A 139 -2.98 0.51 3.18
N LEU A 140 -2.10 1.47 3.50
CA LEU A 140 -2.40 2.52 4.48
C LEU A 140 -3.61 3.36 4.05
N LEU A 141 -3.57 3.93 2.84
CA LEU A 141 -4.57 4.89 2.36
C LEU A 141 -5.93 4.24 2.04
N PHE A 142 -5.93 3.01 1.50
CA PHE A 142 -7.14 2.37 0.95
C PHE A 142 -7.72 1.26 1.83
N VAL A 143 -6.95 0.72 2.79
CA VAL A 143 -7.41 -0.39 3.64
C VAL A 143 -7.35 -0.03 5.11
N LEU A 144 -6.16 0.28 5.63
CA LEU A 144 -5.94 0.39 7.08
C LEU A 144 -6.59 1.64 7.66
N LEU A 145 -6.40 2.81 7.02
CA LEU A 145 -7.04 4.04 7.50
C LEU A 145 -8.57 3.91 7.51
N PRO A 146 -9.23 3.45 6.42
CA PRO A 146 -10.66 3.20 6.46
C PRO A 146 -11.11 2.14 7.47
N ALA A 147 -10.40 1.02 7.60
CA ALA A 147 -10.80 -0.05 8.52
C ALA A 147 -10.70 0.37 10.00
N VAL A 148 -9.72 1.23 10.34
CA VAL A 148 -9.42 1.64 11.72
C VAL A 148 -10.12 2.95 12.12
N TYR A 149 -10.17 3.92 11.20
CA TYR A 149 -10.69 5.27 11.43
C TYR A 149 -11.96 5.59 10.66
N GLY A 150 -12.31 4.81 9.63
CA GLY A 150 -13.54 5.00 8.87
C GLY A 150 -14.71 5.11 9.83
N ALA A 151 -15.50 6.18 9.65
CA ALA A 151 -16.66 6.47 10.45
C ALA A 151 -17.46 5.18 10.57
N ALA A 152 -17.71 4.75 11.81
CA ALA A 152 -18.50 3.59 12.15
C ALA A 152 -19.54 3.36 11.06
N GLN A 153 -19.45 2.22 10.35
CA GLN A 153 -20.59 1.71 9.59
C GLN A 153 -21.76 1.82 10.56
N ARG A 154 -22.58 2.86 10.43
CA ARG A 154 -23.70 3.12 11.34
C ARG A 154 -24.57 1.89 11.19
N PRO A 155 -24.65 1.01 12.20
CA PRO A 155 -25.56 -0.11 12.14
C PRO A 155 -26.91 0.50 12.46
N GLY A 156 -27.74 0.75 11.44
CA GLY A 156 -29.09 1.27 11.61
C GLY A 156 -29.20 2.78 11.38
N GLY A 157 -29.86 3.13 10.28
CA GLY A 157 -30.19 4.49 9.91
C GLY A 157 -30.90 4.54 8.57
N GLU A 158 -31.92 3.70 8.40
CA GLU A 158 -33.02 4.02 7.49
C GLU A 158 -33.58 5.40 7.90
N GLY A 159 -33.85 6.25 6.92
CA GLY A 159 -34.64 7.47 7.10
C GLY A 159 -33.84 8.73 7.40
N SER A 160 -33.51 9.48 6.35
CA SER A 160 -33.50 10.93 6.43
C SER A 160 -33.91 11.45 5.06
N ASP A 161 -35.22 11.58 4.94
CA ASP A 161 -35.94 12.21 3.85
C ASP A 161 -35.34 13.55 3.43
N ALA A 162 -35.62 13.86 2.18
CA ALA A 162 -35.54 15.18 1.59
C ALA A 162 -36.14 16.25 2.51
N GLY A 163 -35.29 17.09 3.08
CA GLY A 163 -35.67 18.28 3.83
C GLY A 163 -35.00 19.51 3.23
N SER A 164 -35.56 20.02 2.14
CA SER A 164 -35.24 21.35 1.61
C SER A 164 -35.72 22.43 2.59
N GLY A 165 -34.91 22.72 3.61
CA GLY A 165 -35.15 23.76 4.61
C GLY A 165 -34.19 24.94 4.42
N ARG A 166 -34.67 25.96 3.74
CA ARG A 166 -34.05 27.27 3.54
C ARG A 166 -34.16 28.09 4.85
N SER A 167 -33.09 28.81 5.24
CA SER A 167 -33.08 30.10 5.97
C SER A 167 -32.17 30.19 7.22
N GLY A 168 -31.46 31.33 7.32
CA GLY A 168 -30.80 31.88 8.51
C GLY A 168 -29.28 31.63 8.55
N GLY A 169 -28.37 32.55 8.24
CA GLY A 169 -28.40 33.98 8.53
C GLY A 169 -27.98 34.21 9.99
N GLY A 170 -26.68 34.11 10.27
CA GLY A 170 -26.12 34.30 11.60
C GLY A 170 -24.62 34.59 11.53
N ASP A 171 -24.27 35.86 11.41
CA ASP A 171 -22.94 36.40 11.72
C ASP A 171 -22.64 36.12 13.20
N GLY A 172 -21.66 35.26 13.44
CA GLY A 172 -21.19 34.93 14.78
C GLY A 172 -19.67 34.82 14.76
N GLY A 173 -19.00 35.97 14.90
CA GLY A 173 -17.56 36.03 15.15
C GLY A 173 -17.23 35.30 16.44
N GLY A 174 -16.62 34.12 16.30
CA GLY A 174 -16.09 33.33 17.40
C GLY A 174 -14.64 32.97 17.07
N SER A 175 -13.72 33.72 17.65
CA SER A 175 -12.29 33.40 17.66
C SER A 175 -12.05 32.14 18.50
N GLU A 176 -12.09 30.97 17.88
CA GLU A 176 -11.59 29.72 18.48
C GLU A 176 -10.18 29.45 17.98
N ALA A 177 -9.24 30.26 18.49
CA ALA A 177 -7.86 29.83 18.60
C ALA A 177 -7.75 28.93 19.84
N GLU A 178 -6.89 27.92 19.80
CA GLU A 178 -6.52 27.03 20.93
C GLU A 178 -7.34 25.75 21.15
N GLY A 179 -7.66 25.04 20.07
CA GLY A 179 -7.95 23.58 20.10
C GLY A 179 -7.34 22.79 18.92
N SER A 180 -6.50 23.46 18.13
CA SER A 180 -6.29 23.20 16.69
C SER A 180 -5.30 22.09 16.33
N GLY A 181 -4.48 21.60 17.26
CA GLY A 181 -3.37 20.71 16.92
C GLY A 181 -3.82 19.28 16.57
N ALA A 182 -4.55 18.64 17.48
CA ALA A 182 -5.01 17.27 17.29
C ALA A 182 -6.15 17.19 16.27
N SER A 183 -7.07 18.15 16.29
CA SER A 183 -8.18 18.27 15.34
C SER A 183 -7.70 18.45 13.90
N GLY A 184 -6.65 19.27 13.68
CA GLY A 184 -6.00 19.41 12.39
C GLY A 184 -5.33 18.13 11.89
N LEU A 185 -4.63 17.42 12.76
CA LEU A 185 -3.98 16.15 12.40
C LEU A 185 -5.00 15.07 12.01
N PHE A 186 -6.09 14.91 12.77
CA PHE A 186 -7.14 13.97 12.41
C PHE A 186 -7.82 14.37 11.09
N GLY A 187 -8.07 15.67 10.85
CA GLY A 187 -8.59 16.15 9.57
C GLY A 187 -7.68 15.83 8.38
N ALA A 188 -6.36 15.98 8.54
CA ALA A 188 -5.38 15.58 7.54
C ALA A 188 -5.42 14.06 7.26
N VAL A 189 -5.51 13.23 8.31
CA VAL A 189 -5.63 11.78 8.18
C VAL A 189 -6.91 11.37 7.43
N TYR A 190 -8.05 12.00 7.73
CA TYR A 190 -9.30 11.73 7.02
C TYR A 190 -9.25 12.17 5.56
N SER A 191 -8.69 13.34 5.26
CA SER A 191 -8.56 13.83 3.87
C SER A 191 -7.57 13.02 3.03
N ALA A 192 -6.61 12.33 3.66
CA ALA A 192 -5.69 11.44 2.97
C ALA A 192 -6.33 10.09 2.58
N GLN A 193 -7.42 9.66 3.23
CA GLN A 193 -8.06 8.38 2.92
C GLN A 193 -8.46 8.31 1.44
N TYR A 194 -8.20 7.16 0.81
CA TYR A 194 -8.50 6.92 -0.60
C TYR A 194 -7.83 7.91 -1.58
N SER A 195 -6.77 8.60 -1.16
CA SER A 195 -6.09 9.57 -2.02
C SER A 195 -5.24 8.87 -3.09
N TRP A 196 -5.82 8.69 -4.27
CA TRP A 196 -5.14 8.21 -5.46
C TRP A 196 -3.95 9.09 -5.85
N SER A 197 -4.07 10.40 -5.67
CA SER A 197 -2.99 11.35 -6.00
C SER A 197 -1.76 11.14 -5.11
N LEU A 198 -1.95 10.93 -3.80
CA LEU A 198 -0.83 10.63 -2.89
C LEU A 198 -0.18 9.29 -3.22
N TRP A 199 -1.00 8.27 -3.53
CA TRP A 199 -0.47 6.96 -3.87
C TRP A 199 0.27 6.96 -5.22
N ALA A 200 -0.27 7.61 -6.24
CA ALA A 200 0.39 7.76 -7.54
C ALA A 200 1.67 8.59 -7.42
N LEU A 201 1.67 9.64 -6.60
CA LEU A 201 2.85 10.45 -6.34
C LEU A 201 3.93 9.64 -5.63
N SER A 202 3.59 8.85 -4.62
CA SER A 202 4.56 7.98 -3.93
C SER A 202 5.21 7.02 -4.93
N ALA A 203 4.39 6.28 -5.68
CA ALA A 203 4.85 5.33 -6.68
C ALA A 203 5.77 5.98 -7.71
N ALA A 204 5.37 7.12 -8.28
CA ALA A 204 6.14 7.84 -9.28
C ALA A 204 7.49 8.32 -8.73
N THR A 205 7.52 8.91 -7.53
CA THR A 205 8.77 9.37 -6.92
C THR A 205 9.70 8.22 -6.55
N THR A 206 9.18 7.09 -6.07
CA THR A 206 9.99 5.89 -5.81
C THR A 206 10.52 5.30 -7.12
N ILE A 207 9.72 5.20 -8.18
CA ILE A 207 10.17 4.77 -9.52
C ILE A 207 11.33 5.64 -9.99
N VAL A 208 11.17 6.97 -9.94
CA VAL A 208 12.21 7.94 -10.28
C VAL A 208 13.44 7.74 -9.41
N GLY A 209 13.28 7.50 -8.11
CA GLY A 209 14.37 7.18 -7.18
C GLY A 209 15.16 5.93 -7.59
N ARG A 210 14.47 4.83 -7.95
CA ARG A 210 15.11 3.55 -8.29
C ARG A 210 15.80 3.56 -9.65
N VAL A 211 15.21 4.24 -10.63
CA VAL A 211 15.83 4.43 -11.96
C VAL A 211 16.96 5.45 -11.88
N GLY A 212 16.76 6.57 -11.17
CA GLY A 212 17.74 7.65 -11.07
C GLY A 212 19.01 7.29 -10.28
N VAL A 213 18.93 6.36 -9.33
CA VAL A 213 20.13 5.76 -8.69
C VAL A 213 20.74 4.63 -9.51
N ASP A 214 20.16 4.33 -10.67
CA ASP A 214 20.60 3.28 -11.57
C ASP A 214 20.60 1.87 -10.92
N ALA A 215 19.67 1.61 -10.01
CA ALA A 215 19.57 0.32 -9.33
C ALA A 215 18.63 -0.67 -10.04
N HIS A 216 17.68 -0.17 -10.81
CA HIS A 216 16.63 -0.94 -11.48
C HIS A 216 16.30 -0.35 -12.85
N TRP A 217 15.86 -1.24 -13.74
CA TRP A 217 15.21 -0.84 -14.99
C TRP A 217 13.83 -0.25 -14.70
N LEU A 218 13.31 0.61 -15.58
CA LEU A 218 11.97 1.17 -15.40
C LEU A 218 10.93 0.04 -15.38
N SER A 219 11.04 -0.93 -16.28
CA SER A 219 10.15 -2.10 -16.31
C SER A 219 10.14 -2.92 -15.00
N ASP A 220 11.27 -3.02 -14.28
CA ASP A 220 11.32 -3.70 -12.97
C ASP A 220 10.48 -2.96 -11.93
N THR A 221 10.51 -1.63 -11.97
CA THR A 221 9.78 -0.77 -11.03
C THR A 221 8.28 -0.78 -11.34
N LEU A 222 7.90 -0.77 -12.61
CA LEU A 222 6.50 -0.91 -13.04
C LEU A 222 5.92 -2.27 -12.65
N ALA A 223 6.69 -3.35 -12.84
CA ALA A 223 6.26 -4.69 -12.43
C ALA A 223 6.12 -4.81 -10.90
N GLY A 224 7.06 -4.25 -10.14
CA GLY A 224 6.95 -4.18 -8.67
C GLY A 224 5.72 -3.38 -8.22
N GLY A 225 5.44 -2.24 -8.87
CA GLY A 225 4.25 -1.45 -8.60
C GLY A 225 2.95 -2.20 -8.92
N ALA A 226 2.87 -2.83 -10.10
CA ALA A 226 1.70 -3.61 -10.51
C ALA A 226 1.42 -4.79 -9.58
N LEU A 227 2.46 -5.53 -9.17
CA LEU A 227 2.35 -6.60 -8.18
C LEU A 227 1.72 -6.07 -6.88
N SER A 228 2.24 -4.95 -6.37
CA SER A 228 1.75 -4.37 -5.12
C SER A 228 0.35 -3.78 -5.22
N MET A 229 -0.04 -3.22 -6.37
CA MET A 229 -1.44 -2.82 -6.60
C MET A 229 -2.38 -4.02 -6.51
N ALA A 230 -1.99 -5.18 -7.08
CA ALA A 230 -2.77 -6.41 -6.96
C ALA A 230 -2.85 -6.91 -5.50
N LEU A 231 -1.74 -6.84 -4.75
CA LEU A 231 -1.73 -7.20 -3.32
C LEU A 231 -2.61 -6.27 -2.48
N VAL A 232 -2.60 -4.97 -2.74
CA VAL A 232 -3.48 -3.99 -2.08
C VAL A 232 -4.95 -4.29 -2.41
N GLY A 233 -5.27 -4.59 -3.68
CA GLY A 233 -6.61 -5.00 -4.09
C GLY A 233 -7.08 -6.28 -3.40
N GLY A 234 -6.21 -7.28 -3.30
CA GLY A 234 -6.47 -8.52 -2.58
C GLY A 234 -6.71 -8.30 -1.08
N LEU A 235 -5.89 -7.46 -0.44
CA LEU A 235 -6.04 -7.06 0.95
C LEU A 235 -7.36 -6.32 1.20
N ALA A 236 -7.73 -5.40 0.31
CA ALA A 236 -9.00 -4.67 0.38
C ALA A 236 -10.20 -5.63 0.28
N ALA A 237 -10.18 -6.55 -0.70
CA ALA A 237 -11.23 -7.55 -0.89
C ALA A 237 -11.37 -8.50 0.31
N ALA A 238 -10.25 -8.95 0.88
CA ALA A 238 -10.25 -9.78 2.09
C ALA A 238 -10.84 -9.02 3.29
N THR A 239 -10.46 -7.75 3.47
CA THR A 239 -10.99 -6.88 4.53
C THR A 239 -12.50 -6.67 4.38
N GLN A 240 -13.00 -6.45 3.16
CA GLN A 240 -14.44 -6.34 2.89
C GLN A 240 -15.20 -7.63 3.23
N ARG A 241 -14.64 -8.81 2.92
CA ARG A 241 -15.24 -10.10 3.28
C ARG A 241 -15.30 -10.30 4.79
N LEU A 242 -14.25 -9.91 5.51
CA LEU A 242 -14.23 -9.94 6.97
C LEU A 242 -15.30 -9.01 7.57
N ALA A 243 -15.46 -7.81 7.01
CA ALA A 243 -16.52 -6.88 7.43
C ALA A 243 -17.92 -7.48 7.21
N ALA A 244 -18.16 -8.09 6.04
CA ALA A 244 -19.43 -8.72 5.72
C ALA A 244 -19.74 -9.92 6.63
N ALA A 245 -18.73 -10.72 6.98
CA ALA A 245 -18.89 -11.87 7.89
C ALA A 245 -19.18 -11.47 9.34
N GLY A 246 -18.79 -10.27 9.76
CA GLY A 246 -19.07 -9.73 11.09
C GLY A 246 -20.45 -9.07 11.24
N ALA A 247 -21.21 -8.88 10.15
CA ALA A 247 -22.52 -8.26 10.20
C ALA A 247 -23.56 -9.23 10.80
N PRO A 248 -24.41 -8.77 11.75
CA PRO A 248 -25.46 -9.62 12.30
C PRO A 248 -26.44 -10.04 11.21
N SER A 249 -26.70 -11.34 11.09
CA SER A 249 -27.67 -11.87 10.13
C SER A 249 -29.07 -11.38 10.48
N SER A 250 -29.68 -10.59 9.58
CA SER A 250 -31.03 -10.03 9.70
C SER A 250 -32.14 -11.08 9.89
N SER A 251 -31.84 -12.36 9.65
CA SER A 251 -32.74 -13.49 9.89
C SER A 251 -33.06 -13.77 11.35
N SER A 252 -32.26 -13.27 12.30
CA SER A 252 -32.47 -13.48 13.74
C SER A 252 -33.58 -12.60 14.33
N VAL A 253 -33.77 -11.39 13.80
CA VAL A 253 -34.70 -10.40 14.38
C VAL A 253 -36.17 -10.69 14.00
N ALA A 254 -36.42 -11.31 12.85
CA ALA A 254 -37.78 -11.64 12.43
C ALA A 254 -38.40 -12.80 13.23
N ALA A 255 -37.60 -13.64 13.88
CA ALA A 255 -38.08 -14.81 14.62
C ALA A 255 -38.69 -14.47 16.01
N VAL A 256 -38.46 -13.25 16.52
CA VAL A 256 -38.96 -12.84 17.86
C VAL A 256 -40.24 -12.00 17.79
N ALA A 257 -40.57 -11.43 16.63
CA ALA A 257 -41.74 -10.57 16.47
C ALA A 257 -43.06 -11.32 16.17
N GLY A 258 -43.06 -12.66 16.26
CA GLY A 258 -44.11 -13.51 15.68
C GLY A 258 -44.79 -14.51 16.61
N GLU A 259 -44.77 -14.33 17.93
CA GLU A 259 -45.76 -15.02 18.79
C GLU A 259 -46.99 -14.11 18.95
N PRO A 260 -48.07 -14.33 18.17
CA PRO A 260 -49.34 -13.69 18.45
C PRO A 260 -49.79 -14.13 19.84
N SER A 261 -49.92 -13.17 20.74
CA SER A 261 -50.59 -13.33 22.04
C SER A 261 -51.98 -13.93 21.79
N GLU A 262 -52.11 -15.24 22.00
CA GLU A 262 -53.41 -15.86 22.24
C GLU A 262 -53.98 -15.21 23.49
N ARG A 263 -54.88 -14.23 23.29
CA ARG A 263 -55.84 -13.83 24.29
C ARG A 263 -56.70 -15.04 24.61
N ARG A 264 -56.48 -15.64 25.78
CA ARG A 264 -57.46 -16.51 26.41
C ARG A 264 -58.48 -15.62 27.11
N ASP A 265 -59.71 -15.68 26.62
CA ASP A 265 -60.91 -15.24 27.33
C ASP A 265 -61.34 -16.29 28.36
#